data_AF-A0AAP2MKP5-F1
#
_entry.id   AF-A0AAP2MKP5-F1
#
_cell.length_a   1.000
_cell.length_b   1.000
_cell.length_c   1.000
_cell.angle_alpha   90.00
_cell.angle_beta   90.00
_cell.angle_gamma   90.00
#
_symmetry.space_group_name_H-M   'P 1'
#
loop_
_entity.id
_entity.type
_entity.pdbx_description
1 polymer ?
#
loop_
_entity_poly.entity_id
_entity_poly.type
_entity_poly.pdbx_seq_one_letter_code
_entity_poly.pdbx_strand_id
1 'polypeptide(L)'
;MPTRIYVRWQSLVEPQTYRITLTIPDHARRLMLQKGQDVHYPDQWEYRRDLIIGLAPGGKVALWIGGPGVSAVEILRAQAEVEPLGPDLGQHGGKYVTLSEQAKQYIQKNGIPYDSW
;
A
#
# COMPACT_ATOMS: atom_id res chain seq x y z
N MET A 1 -9.69 -4.67 -15.97
CA MET A 1 -8.80 -4.63 -14.79
C MET A 1 -7.96 -3.37 -14.84
N PRO A 2 -7.64 -2.76 -13.69
CA PRO A 2 -6.87 -1.51 -13.64
C PRO A 2 -5.51 -1.68 -14.32
N THR A 3 -5.04 -0.61 -14.96
CA THR A 3 -3.73 -0.54 -15.62
C THR A 3 -2.78 0.40 -14.90
N ARG A 4 -3.32 1.41 -14.22
CA ARG A 4 -2.56 2.43 -13.50
C ARG A 4 -3.31 2.86 -12.26
N ILE A 5 -2.57 3.11 -11.19
CA ILE A 5 -3.11 3.64 -9.93
C ILE A 5 -2.24 4.82 -9.51
N TYR A 6 -2.89 5.95 -9.29
CA TYR A 6 -2.27 7.07 -8.61
C TYR A 6 -2.68 7.04 -7.15
N VAL A 7 -1.70 7.15 -6.26
CA VAL A 7 -1.93 7.22 -4.82
C VAL A 7 -1.08 8.32 -4.22
N ARG A 8 -1.67 9.03 -3.26
CA ARG A 8 -1.02 10.01 -2.40
C ARG A 8 -1.41 9.72 -0.97
N TRP A 9 -0.46 9.75 -0.05
CA TRP A 9 -0.73 9.50 1.36
C TRP A 9 0.17 10.34 2.25
N GLN A 10 -0.33 10.60 3.45
CA GLN A 10 0.42 11.25 4.52
C GLN A 10 0.96 10.16 5.45
N SER A 11 2.25 10.19 5.75
CA SER A 11 2.79 9.46 6.89
C SER A 11 2.43 10.21 8.18
N LEU A 12 2.04 9.45 9.22
CA LEU A 12 1.72 10.01 10.54
C LEU A 12 2.94 9.99 11.48
N VAL A 13 3.87 9.07 11.24
CA VAL A 13 5.04 8.85 12.10
C VAL A 13 6.19 9.78 11.76
N GLU A 14 6.25 10.19 10.50
CA GLU A 14 7.08 11.27 9.97
C GLU A 14 6.12 12.22 9.24
N PRO A 15 6.17 13.55 9.49
CA PRO A 15 5.27 14.49 8.85
C PRO A 15 5.67 14.73 7.39
N GLN A 16 5.47 13.71 6.56
CA GLN A 16 5.83 13.67 5.15
C GLN A 16 4.69 13.10 4.33
N THR A 17 4.36 13.77 3.22
CA THR A 17 3.40 13.28 2.23
C THR A 17 4.15 12.72 1.03
N TYR A 18 3.66 11.60 0.51
CA TYR A 18 4.22 10.90 -0.64
C TYR A 18 3.19 10.76 -1.74
N ARG A 19 3.67 10.64 -2.98
CA ARG A 19 2.85 10.31 -4.14
C ARG A 19 3.56 9.34 -5.07
N ILE A 20 2.78 8.51 -5.75
CA ILE A 20 3.31 7.64 -6.80
C ILE A 20 2.21 7.27 -7.80
N THR A 21 2.62 7.07 -9.04
CA THR A 21 1.81 6.40 -10.05
C THR A 21 2.35 4.99 -10.27
N LEU A 22 1.60 3.98 -9.86
CA LEU A 22 1.92 2.57 -10.08
C LEU A 22 1.34 2.14 -11.44
N THR A 23 2.18 1.52 -12.27
CA THR A 23 1.69 0.83 -13.48
C THR A 23 1.57 -0.65 -13.16
N ILE A 24 0.35 -1.19 -13.31
CA ILE A 24 0.08 -2.60 -13.03
C ILE A 24 0.65 -3.44 -14.18
N PRO A 25 1.58 -4.37 -13.92
CA PRO A 25 2.14 -5.22 -14.96
C PRO A 25 1.09 -6.11 -15.64
N ASP A 26 1.29 -6.42 -16.91
CA ASP A 26 0.40 -7.29 -17.68
C ASP A 26 0.27 -8.69 -17.06
N HIS A 27 1.35 -9.20 -16.46
CA HIS A 27 1.33 -10.50 -15.79
C HIS A 27 0.37 -10.52 -14.60
N ALA A 28 0.28 -9.42 -13.84
CA ALA A 28 -0.64 -9.32 -12.72
C ALA A 28 -2.09 -9.38 -13.21
N ARG A 29 -2.40 -8.68 -14.31
CA ARG A 29 -3.74 -8.74 -14.93
C ARG A 29 -4.08 -10.14 -15.46
N ARG A 30 -3.10 -10.88 -16.00
CA ARG A 30 -3.30 -12.28 -16.38
C ARG A 30 -3.58 -13.17 -15.17
N LEU A 31 -2.87 -12.99 -14.06
CA LEU A 31 -3.08 -13.75 -12.83
C LEU A 31 -4.47 -13.50 -12.22
N MET A 32 -5.00 -12.28 -12.31
CA MET A 32 -6.35 -11.96 -11.87
C MET A 32 -7.45 -12.65 -12.72
N LEU A 33 -7.13 -13.04 -13.97
CA LEU A 33 -8.01 -13.82 -14.84
C LEU A 33 -7.90 -15.34 -14.61
N GLN A 34 -7.00 -15.76 -13.72
CA GLN A 34 -6.81 -17.16 -13.36
C GLN A 34 -7.41 -17.43 -11.98
N LYS A 35 -8.07 -18.58 -11.86
CA LYS A 35 -8.51 -19.04 -10.55
C LYS A 35 -7.35 -19.67 -9.79
N GLY A 36 -7.28 -19.43 -8.48
CA GLY A 36 -6.47 -20.20 -7.56
C GLY A 36 -7.36 -21.12 -6.74
N GLN A 37 -6.80 -22.23 -6.25
CA GLN A 37 -7.48 -23.10 -5.32
C GLN A 37 -7.67 -22.36 -3.99
N ASP A 38 -8.85 -22.48 -3.41
CA ASP A 38 -9.15 -21.93 -2.09
C ASP A 38 -8.42 -22.75 -1.01
N VAL A 39 -7.67 -22.06 -0.13
CA VAL A 39 -6.86 -22.68 0.93
C VAL A 39 -7.69 -23.21 2.11
N HIS A 40 -8.94 -22.75 2.23
CA HIS A 40 -9.89 -23.19 3.26
C HIS A 40 -10.87 -24.23 2.72
N TYR A 41 -11.19 -24.16 1.43
CA TYR A 41 -12.15 -25.05 0.76
C TYR A 41 -11.53 -25.68 -0.50
N PRO A 42 -10.86 -26.85 -0.38
CA PRO A 42 -10.09 -27.45 -1.48
C PRO A 42 -10.85 -27.72 -2.78
N ASP A 43 -12.17 -27.88 -2.72
CA ASP A 43 -13.04 -28.09 -3.88
C ASP A 43 -13.44 -26.79 -4.60
N GLN A 44 -13.06 -25.63 -4.05
CA GLN A 44 -13.39 -24.32 -4.57
C GLN A 44 -12.20 -23.65 -5.26
N TRP A 45 -12.52 -22.89 -6.31
CA TRP A 45 -11.57 -22.17 -7.11
C TRP A 45 -12.06 -20.75 -7.33
N GLU A 46 -11.30 -19.80 -6.81
CA GLU A 46 -11.68 -18.39 -6.76
C GLU A 46 -10.70 -17.52 -7.56
N TYR A 47 -11.20 -16.41 -8.08
CA TYR A 47 -10.37 -15.45 -8.79
C TYR A 47 -9.56 -14.58 -7.82
N ARG A 48 -8.36 -14.18 -8.25
CA ARG A 48 -7.62 -13.09 -7.60
C ARG A 48 -8.24 -11.75 -7.98
N ARG A 49 -9.31 -11.38 -7.29
CA ARG A 49 -10.11 -10.16 -7.57
C ARG A 49 -9.73 -8.95 -6.73
N ASP A 50 -8.85 -9.14 -5.75
CA ASP A 50 -8.42 -8.08 -4.83
C ASP A 50 -7.06 -7.54 -5.27
N LEU A 51 -6.93 -6.21 -5.21
CA LEU A 51 -5.67 -5.52 -5.38
C LEU A 51 -5.35 -4.79 -4.08
N ILE A 52 -4.24 -5.19 -3.46
CA ILE A 52 -3.86 -4.76 -2.11
C ILE A 52 -2.63 -3.87 -2.24
N ILE A 53 -2.71 -2.64 -1.71
CA ILE A 53 -1.62 -1.66 -1.75
C ILE A 53 -1.15 -1.42 -0.31
N GLY A 54 0.10 -1.76 -0.04
CA GLY A 54 0.79 -1.40 1.19
C GLY A 54 1.49 -0.06 1.01
N LEU A 55 1.19 0.90 1.89
CA LEU A 55 1.81 2.22 1.93
C LEU A 55 2.51 2.38 3.26
N ALA A 56 3.84 2.54 3.24
CA ALA A 56 4.64 2.63 4.44
C ALA A 56 5.31 4.01 4.57
N PRO A 57 5.75 4.38 5.79
CA PRO A 57 6.71 5.45 6.00
C PRO A 57 7.99 5.25 5.15
N GLY A 58 8.70 6.34 4.88
CA GLY A 58 9.85 6.37 3.98
C GLY A 58 9.47 6.29 2.49
N GLY A 59 8.19 6.38 2.14
CA GLY A 59 7.71 6.34 0.76
C GLY A 59 7.71 4.93 0.15
N LYS A 60 7.85 3.88 0.94
CA LYS A 60 7.87 2.49 0.45
C LYS A 60 6.48 2.00 0.11
N VAL A 61 6.36 1.34 -1.05
CA VAL A 61 5.10 0.79 -1.56
C VAL A 61 5.29 -0.64 -1.99
N ALA A 62 4.33 -1.50 -1.66
CA ALA A 62 4.24 -2.85 -2.17
C ALA A 62 2.82 -3.16 -2.64
N LEU A 63 2.71 -3.95 -3.71
CA LEU A 63 1.44 -4.27 -4.36
C LEU A 63 1.27 -5.78 -4.42
N TRP A 64 0.10 -6.27 -4.02
CA TRP A 64 -0.28 -7.67 -4.14
C TRP A 64 -1.59 -7.82 -4.90
N ILE A 65 -1.76 -8.96 -5.54
CA ILE A 65 -3.07 -9.45 -6.00
C ILE A 65 -3.48 -10.63 -5.15
N GLY A 66 -4.73 -10.65 -4.71
CA GLY A 66 -5.27 -11.70 -3.85
C GLY A 66 -6.75 -11.94 -4.13
N GLY A 67 -7.37 -12.76 -3.32
CA GLY A 67 -8.81 -13.01 -3.36
C GLY A 67 -9.23 -13.77 -2.10
N PRO A 68 -10.54 -13.90 -1.85
CA PRO A 68 -11.04 -14.77 -0.79
C PRO A 68 -10.44 -16.18 -0.94
N GLY A 69 -9.80 -16.66 0.13
CA GLY A 69 -9.19 -17.99 0.18
C GLY A 69 -8.05 -18.25 -0.80
N VAL A 70 -7.62 -17.29 -1.62
CA VAL A 70 -6.50 -17.46 -2.56
C VAL A 70 -5.29 -16.70 -2.07
N SER A 71 -4.15 -17.39 -1.97
CA SER A 71 -2.89 -16.77 -1.53
C SER A 71 -2.55 -15.53 -2.36
N ALA A 72 -2.21 -14.45 -1.65
CA ALA A 72 -1.77 -13.21 -2.25
C ALA A 72 -0.41 -13.39 -2.94
N VAL A 73 -0.26 -12.78 -4.11
CA VAL A 73 0.99 -12.77 -4.88
C VAL A 73 1.51 -11.35 -4.92
N GLU A 74 2.74 -11.14 -4.46
CA GLU A 74 3.42 -9.84 -4.58
C GLU A 74 3.75 -9.57 -6.05
N ILE A 75 3.39 -8.39 -6.53
CA ILE A 75 3.51 -7.99 -7.93
C ILE A 75 4.69 -7.04 -8.14
N LEU A 76 4.87 -6.09 -7.21
CA LEU A 76 5.97 -5.14 -7.27
C LEU A 76 6.22 -4.49 -5.91
N ARG A 77 7.43 -3.96 -5.77
CA ARG A 77 7.80 -2.93 -4.79
C ARG A 77 8.24 -1.67 -5.51
N ALA A 78 7.99 -0.52 -4.91
CA ALA A 78 8.34 0.77 -5.46
C ALA A 78 8.68 1.78 -4.36
N GLN A 79 9.40 2.83 -4.77
CA GLN A 79 9.72 3.97 -3.94
C GLN A 79 8.95 5.18 -4.46
N ALA A 80 8.13 5.78 -3.62
CA ALA A 80 7.41 7.01 -3.92
C ALA A 80 8.29 8.24 -3.72
N GLU A 81 7.90 9.29 -4.42
CA GLU A 81 8.49 10.62 -4.25
C GLU A 81 7.72 11.40 -3.18
N VAL A 82 8.40 12.37 -2.59
CA VAL A 82 7.78 13.37 -1.72
C VAL A 82 6.82 14.22 -2.54
N GLU A 83 5.59 14.40 -2.04
CA GLU A 83 4.65 15.39 -2.58
C GLU A 83 5.08 16.80 -2.14
N PRO A 84 5.56 17.66 -3.05
CA PRO A 84 6.04 19.00 -2.69
C PRO A 84 4.96 19.89 -2.06
N LEU A 85 3.68 19.66 -2.39
CA LEU A 85 2.57 20.42 -1.81
C LEU A 85 2.19 19.94 -0.40
N GLY A 86 2.79 18.85 0.08
CA GLY A 86 2.46 18.29 1.39
C GLY A 86 1.03 17.73 1.47
N PRO A 87 0.45 17.66 2.68
CA PRO A 87 -0.87 17.09 2.87
C PRO A 87 -1.92 17.99 2.21
N ASP A 88 -2.99 17.35 1.74
CA ASP A 88 -4.12 18.02 1.11
C ASP A 88 -3.75 19.04 0.00
N LEU A 89 -2.66 18.79 -0.74
CA LEU A 89 -2.17 19.71 -1.79
C LEU A 89 -1.87 21.13 -1.29
N GLY A 90 -1.48 21.26 -0.02
CA GLY A 90 -1.18 22.56 0.59
C GLY A 90 -2.43 23.34 1.00
N GLN A 91 -3.63 22.77 0.84
CA GLN A 91 -4.84 23.32 1.40
C GLN A 91 -4.74 23.36 2.94
N HIS A 92 -5.51 24.26 3.56
CA HIS A 92 -5.50 24.48 5.01
C HIS A 92 -4.11 24.77 5.62
N GLY A 93 -3.20 25.31 4.82
CA GLY A 93 -1.84 25.67 5.24
C GLY A 93 -0.89 24.47 5.39
N GLY A 94 -1.17 23.34 4.73
CA GLY A 94 -0.28 22.19 4.70
C GLY A 94 -0.08 21.51 6.06
N LYS A 95 -1.09 21.61 6.95
CA LYS A 95 -1.03 21.03 8.29
C LYS A 95 -1.10 19.51 8.23
N TYR A 96 -0.09 18.87 8.78
CA TYR A 96 -0.05 17.42 8.95
C TYR A 96 -0.99 16.98 10.09
N VAL A 97 -1.71 15.87 9.87
CA VAL A 97 -2.35 15.15 10.98
C VAL A 97 -1.27 14.67 11.94
N THR A 98 -1.45 14.94 13.23
CA THR A 98 -0.50 14.57 14.28
C THR A 98 -1.00 13.37 15.07
N LEU A 99 -0.05 12.57 15.56
CA LEU A 99 -0.34 11.44 16.45
C LEU A 99 -0.75 11.91 17.84
N SER A 100 -1.56 11.10 18.52
CA SER A 100 -1.78 11.24 19.96
C SER A 100 -0.49 11.02 20.74
N GLU A 101 -0.39 11.59 21.95
CA GLU A 101 0.79 11.39 22.79
C GLU A 101 1.06 9.91 23.11
N GLN A 102 0.00 9.11 23.28
CA GLN A 102 0.09 7.66 23.48
C GLN A 102 0.74 6.96 22.28
N ALA A 103 0.33 7.32 21.06
CA ALA A 103 0.90 6.75 19.84
C ALA A 103 2.37 7.18 19.65
N LYS A 104 2.71 8.44 19.96
CA LYS A 104 4.10 8.92 19.93
C LYS A 104 4.98 8.14 20.92
N GLN A 105 4.53 7.95 22.15
CA GLN A 105 5.26 7.17 23.16
C GLN A 105 5.44 5.72 22.75
N TYR A 106 4.41 5.10 22.15
CA TYR A 106 4.50 3.74 21.62
C TYR A 106 5.57 3.64 20.53
N ILE A 107 5.58 4.57 19.57
CA ILE A 107 6.57 4.58 18.49
C ILE A 107 7.98 4.84 19.02
N GLN A 108 8.15 5.76 19.98
CA GLN A 108 9.44 6.01 20.60
C GLN A 108 9.99 4.75 21.31
N LYS A 109 9.12 3.97 21.94
CA LYS A 109 9.49 2.73 22.63
C LYS A 109 9.81 1.58 21.68
N ASN A 110 9.04 1.42 20.60
CA ASN A 110 9.11 0.21 19.74
C ASN A 110 9.81 0.45 18.39
N GLY A 111 10.02 1.70 18.00
CA GLY A 111 10.54 2.08 16.69
C GLY A 111 9.54 1.87 15.54
N ILE A 112 9.99 2.18 14.33
CA ILE A 112 9.30 1.86 13.07
C ILE A 112 10.25 0.99 12.25
N PRO A 113 9.81 -0.20 11.78
CA PRO A 113 10.67 -1.10 11.02
C PRO A 113 10.73 -0.66 9.55
N TYR A 114 11.46 0.41 9.25
CA TYR A 114 11.56 0.91 7.88
C TYR A 114 12.09 -0.14 6.91
N ASP A 115 12.98 -1.04 7.34
CA ASP A 115 13.64 -2.04 6.47
C ASP A 115 12.84 -3.33 6.25
N SER A 116 11.70 -3.52 6.91
CA SER A 116 10.86 -4.72 6.69
C SER A 116 9.93 -4.61 5.46
N TRP A 117 9.97 -3.48 4.77
CA TRP A 117 9.13 -3.11 3.63
C TRP A 117 9.94 -2.91 2.36
#